data_AF-A0A431QIU4-F1
#
_entry.id   AF-A0A431QIU4-F1
#
_cell.length_a   1.000
_cell.length_b   1.000
_cell.length_c   1.000
_cell.angle_alpha   90.00
_cell.angle_beta   90.00
_cell.angle_gamma   90.00
#
_symmetry.space_group_name_H-M   'P 1'
#
loop_
_entity.id
_entity.type
_entity.pdbx_description
1 polymer ?
#
loop_
_entity_poly.entity_id
_entity_poly.type
_entity_poly.pdbx_seq_one_letter_code
_entity_poly.pdbx_strand_id
1 'polypeptide(L)'
;MSAEIPTLYEWAGGGEALNRLTRAFYGKVALDPIVGPVFKTMSPDHPAHVAAFIGEVFGGPKTYSEDFGGHREMVMHHLGKHLTEEQRRRWINL
;
A
#
# COMPACT_ATOMS: atom_id res chain seq x y z
N MET A 1 -35.12 7.83 3.39
CA MET A 1 -33.78 7.28 3.68
C MET A 1 -32.79 8.18 2.95
N SER A 2 -31.96 8.93 3.67
CA SER A 2 -30.84 9.63 3.03
C SER A 2 -29.88 8.57 2.49
N ALA A 3 -29.48 8.67 1.23
CA ALA A 3 -28.41 7.84 0.71
C ALA A 3 -27.15 8.10 1.56
N GLU A 4 -26.60 7.04 2.14
CA GLU A 4 -25.36 7.12 2.92
C GLU A 4 -24.21 7.51 1.98
N ILE A 5 -23.36 8.44 2.39
CA ILE A 5 -22.20 8.84 1.59
C ILE A 5 -21.22 7.65 1.58
N PRO A 6 -20.86 7.10 0.41
CA PRO A 6 -19.94 5.96 0.36
C PRO A 6 -18.56 6.33 0.93
N THR A 7 -17.88 5.34 1.50
CA THR A 7 -16.50 5.43 1.98
C THR A 7 -15.53 5.65 0.82
N LEU A 8 -14.32 6.16 1.08
CA LEU A 8 -13.28 6.28 0.05
C LEU A 8 -12.94 4.91 -0.56
N TYR A 9 -13.07 3.83 0.21
CA TYR A 9 -12.87 2.47 -0.28
C TYR A 9 -13.87 2.10 -1.36
N GLU A 10 -15.15 2.41 -1.15
CA GLU A 10 -16.22 2.18 -2.12
C GLU A 10 -16.05 3.07 -3.36
N TRP A 11 -15.76 4.36 -3.17
CA TRP A 11 -15.45 5.28 -4.27
C TRP A 11 -14.24 4.84 -5.10
N ALA A 12 -13.22 4.25 -4.47
CA ALA A 12 -12.03 3.74 -5.12
C ALA A 12 -12.26 2.41 -5.89
N GLY A 13 -13.44 1.80 -5.79
CA GLY A 13 -13.77 0.53 -6.42
C GLY A 13 -13.38 -0.71 -5.60
N GLY A 14 -13.18 -0.54 -4.29
CA GLY A 14 -12.96 -1.62 -3.33
C GLY A 14 -11.63 -2.37 -3.49
N GLY A 15 -11.54 -3.52 -2.84
CA GLY A 15 -10.31 -4.29 -2.69
C GLY A 15 -9.73 -4.78 -4.01
N GLU A 16 -10.57 -5.13 -4.98
CA GLU A 16 -10.11 -5.52 -6.31
C GLU A 16 -9.41 -4.38 -7.05
N ALA A 17 -9.97 -3.16 -7.00
CA ALA A 17 -9.37 -1.99 -7.63
C ALA A 17 -8.04 -1.64 -6.98
N LEU A 18 -7.97 -1.64 -5.65
CA LEU A 18 -6.73 -1.39 -4.91
C LEU A 18 -5.67 -2.45 -5.20
N ASN A 19 -6.05 -3.73 -5.30
CA ASN A 19 -5.13 -4.80 -5.68
C ASN A 19 -4.59 -4.63 -7.11
N ARG A 20 -5.42 -4.20 -8.07
CA ARG A 20 -4.93 -3.88 -9.43
C ARG A 20 -3.98 -2.68 -9.40
N LEU A 21 -4.33 -1.64 -8.64
CA LEU A 21 -3.51 -0.44 -8.47
C LEU A 21 -2.14 -0.78 -7.92
N THR A 22 -2.07 -1.50 -6.78
CA THR A 22 -0.79 -1.83 -6.15
C THR A 22 0.03 -2.79 -6.99
N ARG A 23 -0.58 -3.77 -7.68
CA ARG A 23 0.15 -4.62 -8.64
C ARG A 23 0.80 -3.80 -9.75
N ALA A 24 0.06 -2.86 -10.36
CA ALA A 24 0.60 -2.01 -11.40
C ALA A 24 1.71 -1.08 -10.87
N PHE A 25 1.49 -0.49 -9.70
CA PHE A 25 2.45 0.38 -9.03
C PHE A 25 3.75 -0.36 -8.71
N TYR A 26 3.69 -1.52 -8.06
CA TYR A 26 4.89 -2.30 -7.72
C TYR A 26 5.59 -2.90 -8.94
N GLY A 27 4.87 -3.11 -10.04
CA GLY A 27 5.48 -3.40 -11.34
C GLY A 27 6.41 -2.27 -11.83
N LYS A 28 6.02 -1.01 -11.61
CA LYS A 28 6.90 0.15 -11.89
C LYS A 28 8.05 0.26 -10.89
N VAL A 29 7.76 0.09 -9.60
CA VAL A 29 8.76 0.15 -8.52
C VAL A 29 9.88 -0.86 -8.75
N ALA A 30 9.56 -2.09 -9.15
CA ALA A 30 10.55 -3.14 -9.39
C ALA A 30 11.57 -2.78 -10.50
N LEU A 31 11.16 -1.94 -11.45
CA LEU A 31 12.00 -1.49 -12.56
C LEU A 31 12.70 -0.15 -12.29
N ASP A 32 12.37 0.52 -11.20
CA ASP A 32 12.91 1.85 -10.90
C ASP A 32 14.33 1.77 -10.32
N PRO A 33 15.30 2.56 -10.84
CA PRO A 33 16.69 2.48 -10.39
C PRO A 33 16.93 3.00 -8.96
N ILE A 34 16.05 3.88 -8.44
CA ILE A 34 16.22 4.50 -7.12
C ILE A 34 15.52 3.67 -6.05
N VAL A 35 14.25 3.32 -6.28
CA VAL A 35 13.44 2.60 -5.27
C VAL A 35 13.44 1.09 -5.46
N GLY A 36 13.65 0.56 -6.67
CA GLY A 36 13.71 -0.88 -6.93
C GLY A 36 14.69 -1.66 -6.02
N PRO A 37 15.92 -1.16 -5.78
CA PRO A 37 16.85 -1.82 -4.86
C PRO A 37 16.32 -2.00 -3.43
N VAL A 38 15.47 -1.08 -2.95
CA VAL A 38 14.85 -1.16 -1.61
C VAL A 38 13.91 -2.36 -1.49
N PHE A 39 13.32 -2.77 -2.61
CA PHE A 39 12.26 -3.78 -2.66
C PHE A 39 12.72 -5.13 -3.24
N LYS A 40 13.98 -5.26 -3.64
CA LYS A 40 14.52 -6.43 -4.37
C LYS A 40 14.33 -7.78 -3.66
N THR A 41 14.32 -7.79 -2.32
CA THR A 41 14.21 -9.02 -1.51
C THR A 41 12.83 -9.21 -0.90
N MET A 42 11.86 -8.39 -1.29
CA MET A 42 10.55 -8.39 -0.68
C MET A 42 9.66 -9.50 -1.25
N SER A 43 8.73 -9.99 -0.43
CA SER A 43 7.76 -11.01 -0.85
C SER A 43 6.95 -10.54 -2.06
N PRO A 44 6.64 -11.43 -3.02
CA PRO A 44 5.70 -11.14 -4.11
C PRO A 44 4.29 -10.76 -3.60
N ASP A 45 3.94 -11.10 -2.36
CA ASP A 45 2.65 -10.77 -1.75
C ASP A 45 2.54 -9.32 -1.25
N HIS A 46 3.66 -8.59 -1.21
CA HIS A 46 3.68 -7.24 -0.67
C HIS A 46 2.67 -6.27 -1.30
N PRO A 47 2.41 -6.26 -2.63
CA PRO A 47 1.38 -5.42 -3.21
C PRO A 47 -0.02 -5.70 -2.64
N ALA A 48 -0.34 -6.95 -2.29
CA ALA A 48 -1.62 -7.31 -1.69
C ALA A 48 -1.73 -6.80 -0.24
N HIS A 49 -0.64 -6.90 0.54
CA HIS A 49 -0.61 -6.34 1.91
C HIS A 49 -0.79 -4.82 1.90
N VAL A 50 -0.16 -4.13 0.94
CA VAL A 50 -0.32 -2.67 0.77
C VAL A 50 -1.74 -2.31 0.33
N ALA A 51 -2.37 -3.11 -0.53
CA ALA A 51 -3.77 -2.91 -0.92
C ALA A 51 -4.71 -3.07 0.27
N ALA A 52 -4.49 -4.08 1.13
CA ALA A 52 -5.26 -4.27 2.35
C ALA A 52 -5.10 -3.07 3.30
N PHE A 53 -3.86 -2.59 3.50
CA PHE A 53 -3.59 -1.43 4.35
C PHE A 53 -4.29 -0.16 3.84
N ILE A 54 -4.13 0.17 2.55
CA ILE A 54 -4.80 1.34 1.94
C ILE A 54 -6.32 1.20 2.04
N GLY A 55 -6.84 -0.01 1.79
CA GLY A 55 -8.26 -0.29 1.85
C GLY A 55 -8.85 -0.02 3.23
N GLU A 56 -8.17 -0.46 4.28
CA GLU A 56 -8.57 -0.20 5.66
C GLU A 56 -8.51 1.31 5.99
N VAL A 57 -7.44 2.01 5.59
CA VAL A 57 -7.32 3.47 5.76
C VAL A 57 -8.45 4.22 5.05
N PHE A 58 -8.93 3.71 3.91
CA PHE A 58 -10.02 4.29 3.13
C PHE A 58 -11.42 3.94 3.68
N GLY A 59 -11.51 3.26 4.82
CA GLY A 59 -12.77 2.89 5.47
C GLY A 59 -13.33 1.53 5.04
N GLY A 60 -12.51 0.69 4.39
CA GLY A 60 -12.86 -0.69 4.05
C GLY A 60 -12.71 -1.68 5.21
N PRO A 61 -12.73 -2.99 4.93
CA PRO A 61 -12.57 -4.04 5.94
C PRO A 61 -11.24 -3.96 6.70
N LYS A 62 -11.21 -4.46 7.94
CA LYS A 62 -10.04 -4.44 8.84
C LYS A 62 -9.01 -5.54 8.58
N THR A 63 -8.95 -6.02 7.34
CA THR A 63 -8.09 -7.14 6.93
C THR A 63 -6.64 -6.90 7.29
N TYR A 64 -6.14 -5.66 7.16
CA TYR A 64 -4.73 -5.40 7.45
C TYR A 64 -4.42 -5.47 8.95
N SER A 65 -5.28 -4.89 9.78
CA SER A 65 -5.14 -4.97 11.23
C SER A 65 -5.31 -6.38 11.77
N GLU A 66 -6.26 -7.15 11.21
CA GLU A 66 -6.55 -8.52 11.64
C GLU A 66 -5.43 -9.50 11.25
N ASP A 67 -4.91 -9.40 10.03
CA ASP A 67 -3.95 -10.40 9.50
C ASP A 67 -2.48 -9.96 9.65
N PHE A 68 -2.21 -8.65 9.73
CA PHE A 68 -0.85 -8.09 9.66
C PHE A 68 -0.50 -7.12 10.79
N GLY A 69 -1.32 -7.03 11.85
CA GLY A 69 -0.98 -6.29 13.08
C GLY A 69 -1.16 -4.77 13.02
N GLY A 70 -1.74 -4.25 11.92
CA GLY A 70 -2.25 -2.89 11.84
C GLY A 70 -1.19 -1.80 11.70
N HIS A 71 -1.59 -0.54 11.91
CA HIS A 71 -0.76 0.63 11.61
C HIS A 71 0.62 0.61 12.31
N ARG A 72 0.69 0.09 13.54
CA ARG A 72 1.95 -0.05 14.28
C ARG A 72 2.92 -0.96 13.52
N GLU A 73 2.46 -2.11 13.05
CA GLU A 73 3.30 -3.08 12.35
C GLU A 73 3.77 -2.54 10.99
N MET A 74 2.90 -1.80 10.29
CA MET A 74 3.28 -1.06 9.08
C MET A 74 4.48 -0.13 9.36
N VAL A 75 4.42 0.66 10.43
CA VAL A 75 5.52 1.57 10.81
C VAL A 75 6.79 0.78 11.15
N MET A 76 6.67 -0.32 11.89
CA MET A 76 7.81 -1.18 12.25
C MET A 76 8.54 -1.72 11.02
N HIS A 77 7.84 -2.03 9.93
CA HIS A 77 8.47 -2.44 8.66
C HIS A 77 9.29 -1.35 7.96
N HIS A 78 9.15 -0.08 8.37
CA HIS A 78 9.86 1.06 7.79
C HIS A 78 10.94 1.63 8.71
N LEU A 79 10.79 1.43 10.03
CA LEU A 79 11.78 1.88 11.02
C LEU A 79 13.16 1.25 10.75
N GLY A 80 14.21 2.06 10.88
CA GLY A 80 15.59 1.64 10.69
C GLY A 80 16.01 1.39 9.23
N LYS A 81 15.14 1.61 8.24
CA LYS A 81 15.50 1.42 6.81
C LYS A 81 16.31 2.57 6.20
N HIS A 82 16.51 3.67 6.93
CA HIS A 82 17.26 4.86 6.47
C HIS A 82 16.83 5.35 5.07
N LEU A 83 15.52 5.33 4.80
CA LEU A 83 14.97 5.77 3.52
C LEU A 83 15.30 7.24 3.29
N THR A 84 15.93 7.54 2.16
CA THR A 84 16.33 8.91 1.83
C THR A 84 15.13 9.72 1.32
N GLU A 85 15.23 11.04 1.40
CA GLU A 85 14.22 11.93 0.82
C GLU A 85 14.07 11.75 -0.70
N GLU A 86 15.15 11.36 -1.39
CA GLU A 86 15.11 11.02 -2.81
C GLU A 86 14.27 9.76 -3.06
N GLN A 87 14.50 8.69 -2.29
CA GLN A 87 13.70 7.46 -2.36
C GLN A 87 12.23 7.74 -2.07
N ARG A 88 11.92 8.51 -1.01
CA ARG A 88 10.56 8.89 -0.66
C ARG A 88 9.87 9.65 -1.78
N ARG A 89 10.53 10.68 -2.34
CA ARG A 89 9.98 11.47 -3.47
C ARG A 89 9.79 10.60 -4.71
N ARG A 90 10.75 9.73 -5.02
CA ARG A 90 10.66 8.88 -6.19
C ARG A 90 9.50 7.90 -6.08
N TRP A 91 9.31 7.28 -4.91
CA TRP A 91 8.18 6.38 -4.67
C TRP A 91 6.83 7.04 -4.91
N ILE A 92 6.65 8.29 -4.45
CA ILE A 92 5.40 9.06 -4.64
C ILE A 92 5.14 9.42 -6.11
N ASN A 93 6.17 9.56 -6.93
CA ASN A 93 6.05 9.98 -8.32
C ASN A 93 5.75 8.83 -9.30
N LEU A 94 5.78 7.57 -8.86
CA LEU A 94 5.54 6.38 -9.70
C LEU A 94 4.05 6.04 -9.82
#